data_AF-A0A954HKC2-F1
#
_entry.id   AF-A0A954HKC2-F1
#
_cell.length_a   1.000
_cell.length_b   1.000
_cell.length_c   1.000
_cell.angle_alpha   90.00
_cell.angle_beta   90.00
_cell.angle_gamma   90.00
#
_symmetry.space_group_name_H-M   'P 1'
#
loop_
_entity.id
_entity.type
_entity.pdbx_description
1 polymer ?
#
loop_
_entity_poly.entity_id
_entity_poly.type
_entity_poly.pdbx_seq_one_letter_code
_entity_poly.pdbx_strand_id
1 'polypeptide(L)' 'ADDDFGVACLGGECFGEAGAGFLRFSCAEPNERLQQAIDFIPKALSRTDRVAAFLEANPKFVLKQPYSA' A
#
# COMPACT_ATOMS: atom_id res chain seq x y z
N ALA A 1 -4.55 5.53 3.33
CA ALA A 1 -4.76 6.99 3.26
C ALA A 1 -5.75 7.38 4.32
N ASP A 2 -5.69 8.63 4.76
CA ASP A 2 -6.77 9.25 5.50
C ASP A 2 -7.50 10.25 4.60
N ASP A 3 -8.40 11.00 5.21
CA ASP A 3 -9.35 11.81 4.48
C ASP A 3 -8.64 13.03 3.82
N ASP A 4 -7.48 13.43 4.37
CA ASP A 4 -6.71 14.59 3.93
C ASP A 4 -5.31 14.23 3.36
N PHE A 5 -4.78 13.04 3.67
CA PHE A 5 -3.42 12.62 3.31
C PHE A 5 -3.34 11.16 2.84
N GLY A 6 -2.57 10.95 1.76
CA GLY A 6 -2.31 9.62 1.23
C GLY A 6 -0.94 9.51 0.57
N VAL A 7 -0.45 8.28 0.47
CA VAL A 7 0.78 7.95 -0.26
C VAL A 7 0.39 7.14 -1.49
N ALA A 8 0.64 7.67 -2.67
CA ALA A 8 0.45 6.94 -3.92
C ALA A 8 1.61 5.95 -4.13
N CYS A 9 1.27 4.72 -4.50
CA CYS A 9 2.23 3.66 -4.79
C CYS A 9 1.74 2.83 -5.98
N LEU A 10 2.64 2.00 -6.52
CA LEU A 10 2.32 1.03 -7.56
C LEU A 10 2.44 -0.38 -6.99
N GLY A 11 1.70 -1.31 -7.57
CA GLY A 11 1.93 -2.73 -7.33
C GLY A 11 3.32 -3.15 -7.82
N GLY A 12 4.00 -4.01 -7.06
CA GLY A 12 5.33 -4.53 -7.40
C GLY A 12 5.35 -5.39 -8.66
N GLU A 13 4.19 -5.84 -9.14
CA GLU A 13 4.02 -6.62 -10.37
C GLU A 13 4.57 -5.92 -11.63
N CYS A 14 4.86 -4.61 -11.54
CA CYS A 14 5.63 -3.90 -12.56
C CYS A 14 7.05 -4.47 -12.79
N PHE A 15 7.56 -5.30 -11.87
CA PHE A 15 8.83 -6.03 -11.98
C PHE A 15 8.64 -7.52 -12.34
N GLY A 16 7.44 -7.93 -12.77
CA GLY A 16 7.11 -9.31 -13.09
C GLY A 16 6.56 -10.09 -11.90
N GLU A 17 6.43 -11.42 -12.04
CA GLU A 17 5.79 -12.30 -11.05
C GLU A 17 6.46 -12.23 -9.67
N ALA A 18 7.78 -12.03 -9.61
CA ALA A 18 8.52 -11.91 -8.36
C ALA A 18 8.15 -10.65 -7.55
N GLY A 19 7.52 -9.65 -8.18
CA GLY A 19 7.05 -8.43 -7.52
C GLY A 19 5.66 -8.57 -6.90
N ALA A 20 4.99 -9.70 -7.10
CA ALA A 20 3.66 -9.94 -6.54
C ALA A 20 3.70 -9.92 -5.00
N GLY A 21 2.80 -9.16 -4.39
CA GLY A 21 2.75 -8.97 -2.94
C GLY A 21 3.66 -7.87 -2.38
N PHE A 22 4.39 -7.18 -3.25
CA PHE A 22 5.18 -6.00 -2.89
C PHE A 22 4.52 -4.71 -3.38
N LEU A 23 4.86 -3.60 -2.73
CA LEU A 23 4.53 -2.26 -3.18
C LEU A 23 5.80 -1.56 -3.67
N ARG A 24 5.69 -0.89 -4.82
CA ARG A 24 6.74 -0.03 -5.35
C ARG A 24 6.48 1.43 -4.96
N PHE A 25 7.48 2.04 -4.34
CA PHE A 25 7.55 3.48 -4.10
C PHE A 25 8.58 4.15 -5.00
N SER A 26 8.42 5.47 -5.21
CA SER A 26 9.38 6.32 -5.91
C SER A 26 10.00 7.31 -4.93
N CYS A 27 11.27 7.66 -5.15
CA CYS A 27 11.98 8.68 -4.36
C CYS A 27 12.11 10.02 -5.10
N ALA A 28 11.18 10.32 -6.01
CA ALA A 28 11.25 11.52 -6.87
C ALA A 28 10.80 12.83 -6.19
N GLU A 29 10.23 12.76 -4.99
CA GLU A 29 9.81 13.92 -4.20
C GLU A 29 10.94 14.41 -3.28
N PRO A 30 10.87 15.66 -2.78
CA PRO A 30 11.81 16.17 -1.76
C PRO A 30 11.85 15.32 -0.49
N ASN A 31 13.01 15.31 0.18
CA ASN A 31 13.27 14.50 1.39
C ASN A 31 12.22 14.71 2.49
N GLU A 32 11.73 15.93 2.67
CA GLU A 32 10.71 16.25 3.67
C GLU A 32 9.39 15.53 3.39
N ARG A 33 8.99 15.46 2.11
CA ARG A 33 7.78 14.74 1.68
C ARG A 33 7.98 13.23 1.77
N LEU A 34 9.16 12.74 1.41
CA LEU A 34 9.50 11.32 1.56
C LEU A 34 9.44 10.92 3.04
N GLN A 35 9.96 11.74 3.95
CA GLN A 35 9.88 11.48 5.38
C GLN A 35 8.43 11.46 5.89
N GLN A 36 7.59 12.41 5.45
CA GLN A 36 6.16 12.40 5.79
C GLN A 36 5.47 11.11 5.33
N ALA A 37 5.77 10.63 4.11
CA ALA A 37 5.23 9.38 3.61
C ALA A 37 5.68 8.18 4.45
N ILE A 38 6.98 8.09 4.77
CA ILE A 38 7.57 7.03 5.60
C ILE A 38 6.91 7.01 6.99
N ASP A 39 6.74 8.17 7.62
CA ASP A 39 6.13 8.29 8.94
C ASP A 39 4.62 7.96 8.94
N PHE A 40 3.96 8.18 7.81
CA PHE A 40 2.53 7.95 7.66
C PHE A 40 2.18 6.49 7.36
N ILE A 41 2.99 5.77 6.58
CA ILE A 41 2.69 4.39 6.16
C ILE A 41 2.34 3.47 7.34
N PRO A 42 3.12 3.40 8.45
CA PRO A 42 2.76 2.56 9.60
C PRO A 42 1.44 2.99 10.25
N LYS A 43 1.15 4.29 10.31
CA LYS A 43 -0.10 4.83 10.88
C LYS A 43 -1.31 4.52 10.01
N ALA A 44 -1.13 4.46 8.69
CA ALA A 44 -2.19 4.09 7.77
C ALA A 44 -2.47 2.58 7.84
N LEU A 45 -1.41 1.76 7.91
CA LEU A 45 -1.52 0.30 7.98
C LEU A 45 -2.04 -0.22 9.32
N SER A 46 -1.88 0.54 10.41
CA SER A 46 -2.44 0.18 11.73
C SER A 46 -3.96 0.34 11.82
N ARG A 47 -4.60 1.07 10.89
CA ARG A 47 -6.05 1.26 10.80
C ARG A 47 -6.70 0.07 10.11
N THR A 48 -6.63 -1.08 10.75
CA THR A 48 -7.09 -2.36 10.20
C THR A 48 -8.59 -2.39 9.90
N ASP A 49 -9.38 -1.60 10.62
CA ASP A 49 -10.81 -1.37 10.41
C ASP A 49 -11.09 -0.83 8.99
N ARG A 50 -10.32 0.16 8.54
CA ARG A 50 -10.47 0.74 7.19
C ARG A 50 -10.10 -0.25 6.11
N VAL A 51 -9.07 -1.06 6.33
CA VAL A 51 -8.65 -2.13 5.40
C VAL A 51 -9.73 -3.20 5.32
N ALA A 52 -10.27 -3.65 6.45
CA ALA A 52 -11.34 -4.63 6.50
C ALA A 52 -12.59 -4.14 5.77
N ALA A 53 -13.07 -2.93 6.07
CA ALA A 53 -14.23 -2.34 5.40
C ALA A 53 -14.03 -2.21 3.88
N PHE A 54 -12.82 -1.83 3.44
CA PHE A 54 -12.50 -1.76 2.02
C PHE A 54 -12.57 -3.14 1.34
N LEU A 55 -12.04 -4.18 1.98
CA LEU A 55 -12.04 -5.55 1.45
C LEU A 55 -13.44 -6.16 1.43
N GLU A 56 -14.27 -5.90 2.44
CA GLU A 56 -15.68 -6.29 2.46
C GLU A 56 -16.45 -5.66 1.29
N ALA A 57 -16.24 -4.36 1.04
CA ALA A 57 -16.85 -3.66 -0.08
C ALA A 57 -16.25 -4.06 -1.44
N ASN A 58 -15.04 -4.63 -1.47
CA ASN A 58 -14.34 -5.02 -2.69
C ASN A 58 -13.75 -6.44 -2.61
N PRO A 59 -14.60 -7.49 -2.60
CA PRO A 59 -14.13 -8.87 -2.42
C PRO A 59 -13.12 -9.35 -3.49
N LYS A 60 -13.12 -8.72 -4.67
CA LYS A 60 -12.17 -9.00 -5.76
C LYS A 60 -10.70 -8.74 -5.40
N PHE A 61 -10.42 -7.92 -4.38
CA PHE A 61 -9.06 -7.63 -3.92
C PHE A 61 -8.62 -8.52 -2.74
N VAL A 62 -9.52 -9.34 -2.20
CA VAL A 62 -9.16 -10.32 -1.16
C VAL A 62 -8.32 -11.42 -1.81
N LEU A 63 -7.13 -11.66 -1.27
CA LEU A 63 -6.27 -12.74 -1.73
C LEU A 63 -6.95 -14.08 -1.51
N LYS A 64 -7.09 -14.86 -2.59
CA LYS A 64 -7.60 -16.24 -2.52
C LYS A 64 -6.54 -17.22 -2.02
N GLN A 65 -5.27 -16.90 -2.25
CA GLN A 65 -4.10 -17.66 -1.83
C GLN A 65 -2.99 -16.67 -1.47
N PRO A 66 -2.14 -16.96 -0.47
CA PRO A 66 -0.96 -16.16 -0.18
C PRO A 66 -0.02 -16.08 -1.39
N TYR A 67 0.74 -15.00 -1.50
CA TYR A 67 1.85 -14.95 -2.45
C TYR A 67 2.91 -16.00 -2.09
N SER A 68 3.47 -16.65 -3.11
CA SER A 68 4.59 -17.59 -2.94
C SER A 68 5.82 -16.86 -2.42
N ALA A 69 6.56 -17.50 -1.50
CA ALA A 69 7.83 -17.00 -0.97
C ALA A 69 8.99 -17.19 -1.97
#